data_AF-A0A927JG11-F1
#
_entry.id   AF-A0A927JG11-F1
#
_cell.length_a   1.000
_cell.length_b   1.000
_cell.length_c   1.000
_cell.angle_alpha   90.00
_cell.angle_beta   90.00
_cell.angle_gamma   90.00
#
_symmetry.space_group_name_H-M   'P 1'
#
loop_
_entity.id
_entity.type
_entity.pdbx_description
1 polymer ?
#
loop_
_entity_poly.entity_id
_entity_poly.type
_entity_poly.pdbx_seq_one_letter_code
_entity_poly.pdbx_strand_id
1 'polypeptide(L)'
;MKSFAYAVAAVVALSAVPAAAAPILVNSNADGFVVKNDAAGNFTLSGGDNQTILAGSTIYADIATFTQTIFGTFGYSTVDGARYDTAGYIVKGNRVQLTNDGGPNSQNGGFSFLVNAGDEYGFYVDTTDNVYGRGNIAVMSNAFAAAVPEPATWAMMLLGFGMIGAAVRYRRRANIVFA
;
A
#
# COMPACT_ATOMS: atom_id res chain seq x y z
N MET A 1 27.48 6.31 55.79
CA MET A 1 26.30 6.92 55.15
C MET A 1 26.25 6.39 53.71
N LYS A 2 25.29 5.51 53.39
CA LYS A 2 25.21 4.82 52.08
C LYS A 2 24.15 5.53 51.24
N SER A 3 24.55 6.18 50.15
CA SER A 3 23.64 6.90 49.24
C SER A 3 22.97 5.91 48.27
N PHE A 4 21.65 5.78 48.36
CA PHE A 4 20.84 5.09 47.35
C PHE A 4 20.53 6.05 46.20
N ALA A 5 21.05 5.77 45.01
CA ALA A 5 20.68 6.49 43.79
C ALA A 5 19.45 5.81 43.17
N TYR A 6 18.34 6.54 43.08
CA TYR A 6 17.15 6.10 42.36
C TYR A 6 17.33 6.41 40.87
N ALA A 7 17.40 5.38 40.03
CA ALA A 7 17.34 5.53 38.58
C ALA A 7 15.87 5.54 38.14
N VAL A 8 15.39 6.70 37.71
CA VAL A 8 14.07 6.83 37.07
C VAL A 8 14.24 6.45 35.60
N ALA A 9 13.69 5.29 35.22
CA ALA A 9 13.62 4.88 33.82
C ALA A 9 12.46 5.62 33.14
N ALA A 10 12.78 6.58 32.27
CA ALA A 10 11.80 7.22 31.41
C ALA A 10 11.35 6.22 30.34
N VAL A 11 10.11 5.74 30.43
CA VAL A 11 9.47 4.95 29.39
C VAL A 11 8.99 5.93 28.32
N VAL A 12 9.76 6.05 27.23
CA VAL A 12 9.29 6.70 26.01
C VAL A 12 8.38 5.70 25.31
N ALA A 13 7.08 5.96 25.32
CA ALA A 13 6.11 5.17 24.55
C ALA A 13 6.37 5.41 23.06
N LEU A 14 6.94 4.40 22.39
CA LEU A 14 7.03 4.36 20.95
C LEU A 14 5.63 4.01 20.43
N SER A 15 4.90 5.01 19.92
CA SER A 15 3.62 4.78 19.28
C SER A 15 3.86 4.03 17.96
N ALA A 16 3.68 2.72 17.97
CA ALA A 16 3.69 1.91 16.76
C ALA A 16 2.44 2.24 15.93
N VAL A 17 2.62 2.58 14.66
CA VAL A 17 1.49 2.65 13.73
C VAL A 17 1.29 1.22 13.23
N PRO A 18 0.08 0.63 13.37
CA PRO A 18 -0.14 -0.74 12.92
C PRO A 18 0.23 -0.87 11.45
N ALA A 19 0.94 -1.95 11.10
CA ALA A 19 1.27 -2.28 9.72
C ALA A 19 -0.02 -2.40 8.92
N ALA A 20 -0.24 -1.50 7.96
CA ALA A 20 -1.34 -1.59 7.01
C ALA A 20 -1.16 -2.85 6.14
N ALA A 21 -2.25 -3.53 5.82
CA ALA A 21 -2.24 -4.66 4.90
C ALA A 21 -1.73 -4.20 3.53
N ALA A 22 -1.11 -5.10 2.77
CA ALA A 22 -0.72 -4.78 1.40
C ALA A 22 -1.97 -4.73 0.51
N PRO A 23 -2.10 -3.73 -0.38
CA PRO A 23 -3.23 -3.67 -1.29
C PRO A 23 -3.24 -4.87 -2.25
N ILE A 24 -4.42 -5.30 -2.64
CA ILE A 24 -4.69 -6.50 -3.43
C ILE A 24 -5.02 -6.09 -4.88
N LEU A 25 -4.42 -6.80 -5.84
CA LEU A 25 -4.76 -6.73 -7.26
C LEU A 25 -5.74 -7.86 -7.61
N VAL A 26 -6.88 -7.52 -8.21
CA VAL A 26 -7.89 -8.47 -8.69
C VAL A 26 -8.16 -8.21 -10.17
N ASN A 27 -8.13 -9.27 -10.97
CA ASN A 27 -8.52 -9.23 -12.37
C ASN A 27 -9.78 -10.09 -12.60
N SER A 28 -10.75 -9.55 -13.31
CA SER A 28 -11.93 -10.27 -13.78
C SER A 28 -11.98 -10.18 -15.30
N ASN A 29 -11.82 -11.31 -15.97
CA ASN A 29 -11.60 -11.38 -17.42
C ASN A 29 -10.57 -10.33 -17.91
N ALA A 30 -9.45 -10.15 -17.22
CA ALA A 30 -8.42 -9.17 -17.57
C ALA A 30 -7.03 -9.71 -17.20
N ASP A 31 -5.98 -9.15 -17.79
CA ASP A 31 -4.57 -9.44 -17.51
C ASP A 31 -3.83 -8.20 -16.97
N GLY A 32 -4.58 -7.24 -16.42
CA GLY A 32 -4.03 -6.00 -15.90
C GLY A 32 -3.09 -6.20 -14.72
N PHE A 33 -2.23 -5.21 -14.50
CA PHE A 33 -1.17 -5.26 -13.50
C PHE A 33 -0.93 -3.89 -12.86
N VAL A 34 -0.27 -3.90 -11.70
CA VAL A 34 0.12 -2.70 -10.98
C VAL A 34 1.64 -2.55 -10.95
N VAL A 35 2.13 -1.35 -11.24
CA VAL A 35 3.53 -0.96 -11.07
C VAL A 35 3.61 0.06 -9.96
N LYS A 36 4.39 -0.23 -8.92
CA LYS A 36 4.67 0.73 -7.84
C LYS A 36 5.79 1.66 -8.30
N ASN A 37 5.52 2.95 -8.31
CA ASN A 37 6.45 3.96 -8.81
C ASN A 37 7.41 4.44 -7.72
N ASP A 38 7.01 4.38 -6.45
CA ASP A 38 7.85 4.75 -5.31
C ASP A 38 7.39 4.12 -3.99
N ALA A 39 8.13 4.40 -2.92
CA ALA A 39 7.77 4.01 -1.55
C ALA A 39 6.65 4.87 -0.96
N ALA A 40 6.34 6.02 -1.56
CA ALA A 40 5.24 6.90 -1.13
C ALA A 40 3.86 6.32 -1.47
N GLY A 41 3.82 5.22 -2.23
CA GLY A 41 2.58 4.54 -2.59
C GLY A 41 2.00 5.05 -3.90
N ASN A 42 2.76 5.80 -4.70
CA ASN A 42 2.33 6.15 -6.04
C ASN A 42 2.46 4.92 -6.95
N PHE A 43 1.49 4.71 -7.83
CA PHE A 43 1.46 3.53 -8.68
C PHE A 43 0.82 3.83 -10.04
N THR A 44 1.06 2.95 -10.99
CA THR A 44 0.36 2.90 -12.26
C THR A 44 -0.39 1.58 -12.33
N LEU A 45 -1.71 1.65 -12.46
CA LEU A 45 -2.58 0.51 -12.69
C LEU A 45 -2.89 0.43 -14.18
N SER A 46 -2.63 -0.74 -14.77
CA SER A 46 -2.87 -1.01 -16.19
C SER A 46 -4.04 -1.99 -16.30
N GLY A 47 -5.00 -1.69 -17.15
CA GLY A 47 -6.17 -2.53 -17.44
C GLY A 47 -5.84 -3.76 -18.28
N GLY A 48 -6.88 -4.49 -18.65
CA GLY A 48 -6.81 -5.69 -19.47
C GLY A 48 -6.64 -5.41 -20.96
N ASP A 49 -5.90 -6.27 -21.63
CA ASP A 49 -5.73 -6.39 -23.09
C ASP A 49 -5.44 -7.87 -23.42
N ASN A 50 -6.31 -8.75 -22.91
CA ASN A 50 -6.08 -10.20 -22.94
C ASN A 50 -6.62 -10.88 -24.21
N GLN A 51 -7.05 -10.09 -25.19
CA GLN A 51 -7.56 -10.53 -26.49
C GLN A 51 -8.88 -11.32 -26.45
N THR A 52 -9.67 -11.19 -25.38
CA THR A 52 -10.93 -11.94 -25.24
C THR A 52 -12.12 -11.34 -25.99
N ILE A 53 -12.06 -10.08 -26.44
CA ILE A 53 -13.19 -9.37 -27.10
C ILE A 53 -14.42 -9.29 -26.16
N LEU A 54 -14.16 -9.30 -24.85
CA LEU A 54 -15.17 -9.29 -23.80
C LEU A 54 -14.74 -8.31 -22.72
N ALA A 55 -15.70 -7.63 -22.11
CA ALA A 55 -15.43 -6.70 -21.03
C ALA A 55 -14.64 -7.37 -19.88
N GLY A 56 -13.77 -6.58 -19.27
CA GLY A 56 -12.87 -6.99 -18.21
C GLY A 56 -12.67 -5.87 -17.19
N SER A 57 -12.15 -6.23 -16.03
CA SER A 57 -11.92 -5.30 -14.92
C SER A 57 -10.64 -5.64 -14.20
N THR A 58 -9.80 -4.63 -13.98
CA THR A 58 -8.60 -4.72 -13.15
C THR A 58 -8.75 -3.75 -11.99
N ILE A 59 -8.65 -4.26 -10.76
CA ILE A 59 -8.86 -3.49 -9.53
C ILE A 59 -7.63 -3.61 -8.65
N TYR A 60 -7.17 -2.47 -8.11
CA TYR A 60 -6.16 -2.40 -7.07
C TYR A 60 -6.75 -1.73 -5.83
N ALA A 61 -7.00 -2.50 -4.78
CA ALA A 61 -7.78 -2.05 -3.62
C ALA A 61 -7.13 -2.44 -2.28
N ASP A 62 -7.49 -1.70 -1.24
CA ASP A 62 -7.09 -1.93 0.14
C ASP A 62 -8.28 -1.67 1.09
N ILE A 63 -8.13 -2.05 2.35
CA ILE A 63 -9.10 -1.80 3.41
C ILE A 63 -8.57 -0.69 4.31
N ALA A 64 -9.35 0.37 4.48
CA ALA A 64 -8.98 1.47 5.35
C ALA A 64 -8.87 1.00 6.81
N THR A 65 -7.75 1.28 7.46
CA THR A 65 -7.53 0.88 8.86
C THR A 65 -8.06 1.90 9.86
N PHE A 66 -8.25 3.15 9.43
CA PHE A 66 -8.85 4.24 10.19
C PHE A 66 -9.63 5.18 9.27
N THR A 67 -10.46 6.05 9.85
CA THR A 67 -11.19 7.05 9.08
C THR A 67 -10.25 8.15 8.57
N GLN A 68 -10.21 8.36 7.26
CA GLN A 68 -9.37 9.35 6.61
C GLN A 68 -9.98 9.85 5.31
N THR A 69 -9.55 11.02 4.85
CA THR A 69 -9.81 11.47 3.48
C THR A 69 -8.69 10.97 2.58
N ILE A 70 -9.07 10.24 1.54
CA ILE A 70 -8.18 9.86 0.45
C ILE A 70 -8.27 10.94 -0.62
N PHE A 71 -7.13 11.50 -0.99
CA PHE A 71 -7.05 12.54 -2.02
C PHE A 71 -5.75 12.44 -2.80
N GLY A 72 -5.76 13.04 -3.98
CA GLY A 72 -4.62 12.98 -4.87
C GLY A 72 -4.93 13.43 -6.28
N THR A 73 -4.02 13.08 -7.18
CA THR A 73 -4.15 13.34 -8.61
C THR A 73 -4.04 12.04 -9.38
N PHE A 74 -4.68 12.01 -10.55
CA PHE A 74 -4.51 10.94 -11.51
C PHE A 74 -4.04 11.49 -12.86
N GLY A 75 -3.26 10.67 -13.55
CA GLY A 75 -3.02 10.77 -14.99
C GLY A 75 -3.54 9.49 -15.64
N TYR A 76 -4.20 9.61 -16.78
CA TYR A 76 -4.80 8.50 -17.50
C TYR A 76 -4.34 8.49 -18.95
N SER A 77 -4.15 7.30 -19.51
CA SER A 77 -3.93 7.10 -20.94
C SER A 77 -4.54 5.80 -21.46
N THR A 78 -5.01 5.80 -22.71
CA THR A 78 -5.45 4.62 -23.47
C THR A 78 -4.93 4.70 -24.90
N VAL A 79 -4.94 3.57 -25.60
CA VAL A 79 -4.53 3.47 -27.00
C VAL A 79 -5.69 3.78 -27.94
N ASP A 80 -6.90 3.30 -27.65
CA ASP A 80 -7.97 3.14 -28.64
C ASP A 80 -9.28 3.87 -28.27
N GLY A 81 -9.42 4.35 -27.04
CA GLY A 81 -10.47 5.31 -26.70
C GLY A 81 -10.87 5.29 -25.24
N ALA A 82 -11.12 6.46 -24.66
CA ALA A 82 -11.48 6.58 -23.25
C ALA A 82 -12.79 5.86 -22.87
N ARG A 83 -13.69 5.65 -23.83
CA ARG A 83 -14.92 4.86 -23.67
C ARG A 83 -14.67 3.36 -23.59
N TYR A 84 -13.60 2.87 -24.23
CA TYR A 84 -13.28 1.44 -24.23
C TYR A 84 -12.52 1.05 -22.96
N ASP A 85 -11.70 1.97 -22.45
CA ASP A 85 -10.90 1.77 -21.25
C ASP A 85 -11.23 2.80 -20.16
N THR A 86 -12.27 2.58 -19.37
CA THR A 86 -12.63 3.54 -18.30
C THR A 86 -11.78 3.34 -17.05
N ALA A 87 -11.47 4.41 -16.33
CA ALA A 87 -10.72 4.32 -15.08
C ALA A 87 -11.32 5.21 -13.99
N GLY A 88 -11.16 4.78 -12.74
CA GLY A 88 -11.75 5.46 -11.61
C GLY A 88 -11.30 4.90 -10.27
N TYR A 89 -12.06 5.24 -9.23
CA TYR A 89 -11.83 4.73 -7.88
C TYR A 89 -13.04 3.98 -7.35
N ILE A 90 -12.80 3.15 -6.34
CA ILE A 90 -13.81 2.40 -5.60
C ILE A 90 -13.83 2.96 -4.18
N VAL A 91 -15.03 3.18 -3.66
CA VAL A 91 -15.25 3.51 -2.24
C VAL A 91 -16.51 2.80 -1.75
N LYS A 92 -16.39 1.98 -0.71
CA LYS A 92 -17.52 1.20 -0.14
C LYS A 92 -18.20 0.32 -1.18
N GLY A 93 -17.41 -0.28 -2.07
CA GLY A 93 -17.91 -1.08 -3.21
C GLY A 93 -18.55 -0.28 -4.35
N ASN A 94 -18.67 1.05 -4.23
CA ASN A 94 -19.20 1.90 -5.30
C ASN A 94 -18.06 2.39 -6.19
N ARG A 95 -18.21 2.19 -7.50
CA ARG A 95 -17.28 2.72 -8.51
C ARG A 95 -17.63 4.15 -8.86
N VAL A 96 -16.64 5.02 -8.86
CA VAL A 96 -16.73 6.39 -9.34
C VAL A 96 -15.71 6.57 -10.45
N GLN A 97 -16.22 6.81 -11.65
CA GLN A 97 -15.39 7.01 -12.84
C GLN A 97 -14.74 8.40 -12.82
N LEU A 98 -13.44 8.44 -13.14
CA LEU A 98 -12.66 9.66 -13.25
C LEU A 98 -12.46 10.09 -14.72
N THR A 99 -12.39 9.13 -15.63
CA THR A 99 -12.24 9.38 -17.07
C THR A 99 -13.54 9.87 -17.69
N ASN A 100 -13.44 10.69 -18.72
CA ASN A 100 -14.56 11.05 -19.59
C ASN A 100 -14.54 10.17 -20.84
N ASP A 101 -15.58 9.37 -21.05
CA ASP A 101 -15.73 8.45 -22.21
C ASP A 101 -15.65 9.16 -23.56
N GLY A 102 -16.18 10.39 -23.63
CA GLY A 102 -16.12 11.24 -24.82
C GLY A 102 -14.88 12.14 -24.88
N GLY A 103 -13.98 11.99 -23.90
CA GLY A 103 -12.77 12.79 -23.77
C GLY A 103 -11.60 12.27 -24.62
N PRO A 104 -10.46 12.99 -24.58
CA PRO A 104 -9.24 12.54 -25.24
C PRO A 104 -8.66 11.28 -24.60
N ASN A 105 -7.80 10.57 -25.34
CA ASN A 105 -7.10 9.36 -24.86
C ASN A 105 -6.05 9.63 -23.78
N SER A 106 -5.82 10.89 -23.41
CA SER A 106 -4.97 11.28 -22.28
C SER A 106 -5.73 12.29 -21.44
N GLN A 107 -5.90 12.00 -20.16
CA GLN A 107 -6.70 12.81 -19.23
C GLN A 107 -5.98 12.91 -17.89
N ASN A 108 -6.30 13.94 -17.12
CA ASN A 108 -5.76 14.12 -15.79
C ASN A 108 -6.76 14.89 -14.92
N GLY A 109 -6.61 14.75 -13.61
CA GLY A 109 -7.47 15.45 -12.67
C GLY A 109 -7.12 15.15 -11.23
N GLY A 110 -7.96 15.66 -10.32
CA GLY A 110 -7.89 15.39 -8.89
C GLY A 110 -9.07 14.54 -8.43
N PHE A 111 -8.90 13.85 -7.31
CA PHE A 111 -9.98 13.14 -6.62
C PHE A 111 -9.87 13.37 -5.11
N SER A 112 -11.00 13.29 -4.42
CA SER A 112 -11.06 13.32 -2.96
C SER A 112 -12.32 12.61 -2.48
N PHE A 113 -12.17 11.69 -1.53
CA PHE A 113 -13.28 10.96 -0.93
C PHE A 113 -12.95 10.53 0.50
N LEU A 114 -13.98 10.35 1.32
CA LEU A 114 -13.86 9.89 2.69
C LEU A 114 -13.97 8.36 2.75
N VAL A 115 -13.07 7.72 3.50
CA VAL A 115 -13.14 6.31 3.88
C VAL A 115 -13.21 6.20 5.40
N ASN A 116 -14.02 5.30 5.93
CA ASN A 116 -14.01 4.93 7.34
C ASN A 116 -13.16 3.67 7.55
N ALA A 117 -12.77 3.43 8.80
CA ALA A 117 -12.15 2.16 9.18
C ALA A 117 -13.02 0.97 8.74
N GLY A 118 -12.43 0.02 8.00
CA GLY A 118 -13.08 -1.16 7.45
C GLY A 118 -13.67 -0.96 6.05
N ASP A 119 -13.75 0.26 5.52
CA ASP A 119 -14.23 0.49 4.16
C ASP A 119 -13.18 0.03 3.14
N GLU A 120 -13.64 -0.68 2.10
CA GLU A 120 -12.82 -0.94 0.91
C GLU A 120 -12.69 0.34 0.09
N TYR A 121 -11.46 0.63 -0.32
CA TYR A 121 -11.17 1.65 -1.31
C TYR A 121 -10.11 1.17 -2.29
N GLY A 122 -10.11 1.73 -3.50
CA GLY A 122 -9.17 1.30 -4.52
C GLY A 122 -9.28 2.10 -5.79
N PHE A 123 -8.54 1.66 -6.80
CA PHE A 123 -8.58 2.17 -8.15
C PHE A 123 -8.89 1.03 -9.10
N TYR A 124 -9.58 1.35 -10.19
CA TYR A 124 -9.90 0.37 -11.21
C TYR A 124 -9.60 0.91 -12.60
N VAL A 125 -9.33 -0.03 -13.51
CA VAL A 125 -9.38 0.17 -14.95
C VAL A 125 -10.27 -0.92 -15.51
N ASP A 126 -11.38 -0.52 -16.13
CA ASP A 126 -12.30 -1.40 -16.82
C ASP A 126 -12.06 -1.29 -18.32
N THR A 127 -12.10 -2.41 -19.01
CA THR A 127 -12.07 -2.48 -20.47
C THR A 127 -13.39 -3.06 -20.96
N THR A 128 -13.96 -2.51 -22.03
CA THR A 128 -15.24 -2.99 -22.60
C THR A 128 -15.06 -4.08 -23.64
N ASP A 129 -13.87 -4.16 -24.23
CA ASP A 129 -13.54 -4.99 -25.38
C ASP A 129 -12.24 -5.78 -25.18
N ASN A 130 -11.31 -5.30 -24.36
CA ASN A 130 -10.14 -6.06 -23.90
C ASN A 130 -9.22 -6.47 -25.06
N VAL A 131 -9.15 -5.57 -26.05
CA VAL A 131 -8.40 -5.65 -27.30
C VAL A 131 -7.95 -4.24 -27.66
N TYR A 132 -7.05 -4.13 -28.65
CA TYR A 132 -6.60 -2.85 -29.24
C TYR A 132 -5.81 -1.92 -28.31
N GLY A 133 -5.50 -2.39 -27.11
CA GLY A 133 -4.64 -1.72 -26.15
C GLY A 133 -5.29 -1.70 -24.77
N ARG A 134 -4.59 -1.06 -23.82
CA ARG A 134 -5.03 -0.98 -22.43
C ARG A 134 -5.14 0.46 -21.96
N GLY A 135 -6.11 0.68 -21.09
CA GLY A 135 -6.15 1.84 -20.21
C GLY A 135 -5.07 1.77 -19.14
N ASN A 136 -4.51 2.90 -18.80
CA ASN A 136 -3.57 3.04 -17.69
C ASN A 136 -3.99 4.23 -16.85
N ILE A 137 -3.97 4.07 -15.53
CA ILE A 137 -4.15 5.16 -14.58
C ILE A 137 -2.93 5.22 -13.64
N ALA A 138 -2.20 6.32 -13.72
CA ALA A 138 -1.16 6.70 -12.78
C ALA A 138 -1.81 7.47 -11.63
N VAL A 139 -1.68 6.97 -10.41
CA VAL A 139 -2.30 7.53 -9.22
C VAL A 139 -1.21 8.02 -8.27
N MET A 140 -1.34 9.28 -7.86
CA MET A 140 -0.53 9.87 -6.80
C MET A 140 -1.44 10.21 -5.64
N SER A 141 -1.33 9.50 -4.52
CA SER A 141 -2.30 9.58 -3.42
C SER A 141 -1.65 9.43 -2.05
N ASN A 142 -2.37 9.85 -1.01
CA ASN A 142 -1.99 9.62 0.38
C ASN A 142 -2.37 8.22 0.91
N ALA A 143 -2.86 7.30 0.06
CA ALA A 143 -3.62 6.13 0.47
C ALA A 143 -2.82 4.81 0.53
N PHE A 144 -1.70 4.69 -0.19
CA PHE A 144 -1.00 3.42 -0.40
C PHE A 144 0.47 3.44 0.01
N ALA A 145 0.85 4.34 0.92
CA ALA A 145 2.23 4.41 1.40
C ALA A 145 2.69 3.04 1.91
N ALA A 146 3.83 2.56 1.42
CA ALA A 146 4.32 1.26 1.81
C ALA A 146 4.66 1.25 3.30
N ALA A 147 4.16 0.25 4.03
CA ALA A 147 4.60 -0.01 5.39
C ALA A 147 6.08 -0.41 5.36
N VAL A 148 6.97 0.57 5.56
CA VAL A 148 8.39 0.30 5.78
C VAL A 148 8.49 -0.46 7.10
N PRO A 149 9.14 -1.64 7.15
CA PRO A 149 9.36 -2.34 8.41
C PRO A 149 9.99 -1.37 9.40
N GLU A 150 9.26 -1.03 10.45
CA GLU A 150 9.66 0.08 11.31
C GLU A 150 11.11 -0.14 11.79
N PRO A 151 11.96 0.90 11.82
CA PRO A 151 13.31 0.81 12.39
C PRO A 151 13.31 0.19 13.80
N ALA A 152 12.20 0.34 14.52
CA ALA A 152 11.91 -0.29 15.79
C ALA A 152 11.97 -1.83 15.74
N THR A 153 11.44 -2.45 14.69
CA THR A 153 11.48 -3.91 14.51
C THR A 153 12.91 -4.41 14.39
N TRP A 154 13.73 -3.71 13.60
CA TRP A 154 15.16 -3.99 13.47
C TRP A 154 15.88 -3.80 14.81
N ALA A 155 15.58 -2.70 15.52
CA ALA A 155 16.15 -2.44 16.83
C ALA A 155 15.76 -3.52 17.86
N MET A 156 14.49 -3.96 17.88
CA MET A 156 14.01 -5.00 18.78
C MET A 156 14.60 -6.38 18.47
N MET A 157 14.77 -6.72 17.18
CA MET A 157 15.48 -7.94 16.78
C MET A 157 16.95 -7.89 17.24
N LEU A 158 17.65 -6.78 16.96
CA LEU A 158 19.04 -6.61 17.36
C LEU A 158 19.20 -6.61 18.89
N LEU A 159 18.29 -5.98 19.61
CA LEU A 159 18.28 -5.97 21.07
C LEU A 159 18.03 -7.39 21.62
N GLY A 160 17.07 -8.13 21.06
CA GLY A 160 16.83 -9.54 21.37
C GLY A 160 18.06 -10.42 21.15
N PHE A 161 18.68 -10.34 19.96
CA PHE A 161 19.91 -11.07 19.66
C PHE A 161 21.09 -10.64 20.55
N GLY A 162 21.20 -9.35 20.84
CA GLY A 162 22.21 -8.80 21.74
C GLY A 162 22.09 -9.34 23.17
N MET A 163 20.86 -9.40 23.71
CA MET A 163 20.59 -9.98 25.03
C MET A 163 20.91 -11.48 25.08
N ILE A 164 20.52 -12.24 24.06
CA ILE A 164 20.82 -13.68 23.97
C ILE A 164 22.34 -13.90 23.91
N GLY A 165 23.05 -13.15 23.06
CA GLY A 165 24.51 -13.23 22.95
C GLY A 165 25.23 -12.88 24.26
N ALA A 166 24.77 -11.84 24.96
CA ALA A 166 25.30 -11.46 26.27
C ALA A 166 25.08 -12.55 27.33
N ALA A 167 23.88 -13.15 27.38
CA ALA A 167 23.56 -14.22 28.31
C ALA A 167 24.42 -15.48 28.09
N VAL A 168 24.66 -15.87 26.84
CA VAL A 168 25.54 -17.01 26.50
C VAL A 168 26.99 -16.72 26.91
N ARG A 169 27.48 -15.51 26.68
CA ARG A 169 28.85 -15.12 27.06
C ARG A 169 29.03 -15.06 28.58
N TYR A 170 28.02 -14.62 29.31
CA TYR A 170 28.05 -14.56 30.77
C TYR A 170 28.18 -15.96 31.40
N ARG A 171 27.46 -16.97 30.89
CA ARG A 171 27.51 -18.35 31.41
C ARG A 171 28.87 -19.02 31.26
N ARG A 172 29.68 -18.66 30.25
CA ARG A 172 31.01 -19.25 30.02
C ARG A 172 32.08 -18.76 31.01
N ARG A 173 31.78 -17.79 31.88
CA ARG A 173 32.70 -17.31 32.92
C ARG A 173 32.54 -18.03 34.28
N ALA A 174 31.82 -19.14 34.34
CA ALA A 174 31.77 -19.96 35.55
C ALA A 174 33.19 -20.46 35.88
N ASN A 175 33.71 -20.03 37.03
CA ASN A 175 35.06 -20.33 37.50
C ASN A 175 35.30 -21.84 37.55
N ILE A 176 36.30 -22.30 36.79
CA ILE A 176 36.89 -23.63 37.00
C ILE A 176 37.73 -23.51 38.28
N VAL A 177 37.18 -23.97 39.40
CA VAL A 177 37.93 -24.15 40.65
C VAL A 177 38.65 -25.50 40.52
N PHE A 178 39.97 -25.47 40.38
CA PHE A 178 40.79 -26.68 40.49
C PHE A 178 40.89 -27.07 41.97
N ALA A 179 40.59 -28.34 42.25
CA ALA A 179 40.71 -28.98 43.57
C ALA A 179 42.09 -29.62 43.74
#